data_AF-A0A822B4C6-F1
#
_entry.id   AF-A0A822B4C6-F1
#
_cell.length_a   1.000
_cell.length_b   1.000
_cell.length_c   1.000
_cell.angle_alpha   90.00
_cell.angle_beta   90.00
_cell.angle_gamma   90.00
#
_symmetry.space_group_name_H-M   'P 1'
#
loop_
_entity.id
_entity.type
_entity.pdbx_description
1 polymer ?
#
loop_
_entity_poly.entity_id
_entity_poly.type
_entity_poly.pdbx_seq_one_letter_code
_entity_poly.pdbx_strand_id
1 'polypeptide(L)'
;MTTTDHNPDSVMKIDPCELDSLRSNVLKSQIATYRCLSRNLPVSDSLLNSCSYKLQLANLIQNHLQQEQSKPTSIVLTQTSEANDQNNIDTSLTFSSATDMYRWLIRSNDKAEEKVVNRTQKHPIHFNPLYSQQQQDKRALNRISNRVQELEHMPANMNAELRTRALIELKSLKLLQFQKQLRSEVLNTMK
;
A
#
# COMPACT_ATOMS: atom_id res chain seq x y z
N MET A 1 -34.29 9.74 -42.40
CA MET A 1 -34.54 8.78 -41.30
C MET A 1 -33.47 7.72 -41.37
N THR A 2 -32.39 7.90 -40.60
CA THR A 2 -31.30 6.93 -40.48
C THR A 2 -31.31 6.45 -39.04
N THR A 3 -31.68 5.20 -38.85
CA THR A 3 -31.75 4.53 -37.55
C THR A 3 -30.32 4.24 -37.08
N THR A 4 -29.89 4.94 -36.04
CA THR A 4 -28.64 4.67 -35.35
C THR A 4 -28.86 3.44 -34.46
N ASP A 5 -28.46 2.27 -34.95
CA ASP A 5 -28.43 1.04 -34.14
C ASP A 5 -27.43 1.20 -32.99
N HIS A 6 -27.93 1.42 -31.78
CA HIS A 6 -27.15 1.25 -30.55
C HIS A 6 -27.04 -0.24 -30.27
N ASN A 7 -25.88 -0.83 -30.58
CA ASN A 7 -25.51 -2.18 -30.18
C ASN A 7 -25.41 -2.25 -28.62
N PRO A 8 -26.27 -3.01 -27.93
CA PRO A 8 -26.30 -3.08 -26.46
C PRO A 8 -25.28 -4.06 -25.85
N ASP A 9 -24.42 -4.71 -26.65
CA ASP A 9 -23.65 -5.88 -26.21
C ASP A 9 -22.30 -5.59 -25.54
N SER A 10 -21.91 -4.34 -25.27
CA SER A 10 -20.68 -4.04 -24.51
C SER A 10 -20.94 -3.77 -23.03
N VAL A 11 -21.73 -4.63 -22.38
CA VAL A 11 -21.86 -4.63 -20.91
C VAL A 11 -20.92 -5.69 -20.36
N MET A 12 -19.81 -5.25 -19.77
CA MET A 12 -18.91 -6.09 -18.99
C MET A 12 -19.70 -6.80 -17.88
N LYS A 13 -19.94 -8.10 -18.01
CA LYS A 13 -20.58 -8.91 -16.98
C LYS A 13 -19.49 -9.51 -16.10
N ILE A 14 -19.37 -9.01 -14.88
CA ILE A 14 -18.54 -9.66 -13.85
C ILE A 14 -19.32 -10.86 -13.33
N ASP A 15 -18.71 -12.04 -13.37
CA ASP A 15 -19.34 -13.25 -12.87
C ASP A 15 -19.64 -13.12 -11.37
N PRO A 16 -20.85 -13.53 -10.92
CA PRO A 16 -21.25 -13.39 -9.52
C PRO A 16 -20.33 -14.16 -8.56
N CYS A 17 -19.74 -15.27 -9.02
CA CYS A 17 -18.77 -16.06 -8.25
C CYS A 17 -17.47 -15.30 -7.96
N GLU A 18 -16.97 -14.49 -8.90
CA GLU A 18 -15.79 -13.64 -8.68
C GLU A 18 -16.07 -12.56 -7.65
N LEU A 19 -17.26 -11.98 -7.69
CA LEU A 19 -17.70 -10.96 -6.74
C LEU A 19 -17.81 -11.52 -5.31
N ASP A 20 -18.32 -12.76 -5.17
CA ASP A 20 -18.40 -13.43 -3.87
C ASP A 20 -17.02 -13.83 -3.34
N SER A 21 -16.10 -14.26 -4.21
CA SER A 21 -14.70 -14.46 -3.87
C SER A 21 -14.05 -13.18 -3.36
N LEU A 22 -14.30 -12.04 -4.03
CA LEU A 22 -13.81 -10.73 -3.63
C LEU A 22 -14.30 -10.35 -2.23
N ARG A 23 -15.61 -10.49 -1.96
CA ARG A 23 -16.19 -10.25 -0.63
C ARG A 23 -15.55 -11.12 0.44
N SER A 24 -15.35 -12.41 0.16
CA SER A 24 -14.69 -13.35 1.06
C SER A 24 -13.24 -12.93 1.36
N ASN A 25 -12.50 -12.50 0.34
CA ASN A 25 -11.12 -12.07 0.49
C ASN A 25 -11.00 -10.78 1.31
N VAL A 26 -11.85 -9.78 1.03
CA VAL A 26 -11.94 -8.56 1.85
C VAL A 26 -12.20 -8.91 3.31
N LEU A 27 -13.18 -9.77 3.58
CA LEU A 27 -13.54 -10.17 4.93
C LEU A 27 -12.38 -10.87 5.64
N LYS A 28 -11.67 -11.79 4.96
CA LYS A 28 -10.47 -12.43 5.51
C LYS A 28 -9.40 -11.41 5.85
N SER A 29 -9.15 -10.44 4.98
CA SER A 29 -8.19 -9.36 5.23
C SER A 29 -8.59 -8.49 6.43
N GLN A 30 -9.88 -8.15 6.56
CA GLN A 30 -10.39 -7.39 7.70
C GLN A 30 -10.24 -8.15 9.01
N ILE A 31 -10.58 -9.44 9.03
CA ILE A 31 -10.40 -10.32 10.21
C ILE A 31 -8.92 -10.39 10.61
N ALA A 32 -8.02 -10.55 9.63
CA ALA A 32 -6.58 -10.56 9.89
C ALA A 32 -6.10 -9.23 10.47
N THR A 33 -6.52 -8.10 9.90
CA THR A 33 -6.22 -6.75 10.42
C THR A 33 -6.69 -6.60 11.87
N TYR A 34 -7.93 -6.99 12.17
CA TYR A 34 -8.46 -6.93 13.52
C TYR A 34 -7.68 -7.80 14.51
N ARG A 35 -7.26 -9.01 14.10
CA ARG A 35 -6.40 -9.88 14.91
C ARG A 35 -5.03 -9.26 15.22
N CYS A 36 -4.45 -8.51 14.28
CA CYS A 36 -3.21 -7.79 14.54
C CYS A 36 -3.43 -6.63 15.52
N LEU A 37 -4.44 -5.79 15.27
CA LEU A 37 -4.74 -4.63 16.11
C LEU A 37 -5.09 -5.01 17.55
N SER A 38 -5.93 -6.03 17.73
CA SER A 38 -6.29 -6.55 19.07
C SER A 38 -5.11 -7.11 19.86
N ARG A 39 -4.01 -7.47 19.21
CA ARG A 39 -2.77 -7.97 19.83
C ARG A 39 -1.65 -6.93 19.84
N ASN A 40 -1.94 -5.67 19.51
CA ASN A 40 -0.95 -4.59 19.36
C ASN A 40 0.18 -4.92 18.36
N LEU A 41 -0.13 -5.71 17.34
CA LEU A 41 0.79 -6.06 16.25
C LEU A 41 0.67 -5.05 15.10
N PRO A 42 1.78 -4.75 14.40
CA PRO A 42 1.74 -3.88 13.24
C PRO A 42 0.92 -4.50 12.11
N VAL A 43 0.17 -3.66 11.41
CA VAL A 43 -0.59 -4.03 10.21
C VAL A 43 0.19 -3.52 9.00
N SER A 44 0.47 -4.39 8.04
CA SER A 44 1.13 -3.99 6.79
C SER A 44 0.18 -3.21 5.88
N ASP A 45 0.69 -2.24 5.13
CA ASP A 45 -0.12 -1.43 4.20
C ASP A 45 -0.80 -2.26 3.10
N SER A 46 -0.14 -3.32 2.62
CA SER A 46 -0.73 -4.27 1.66
C SER A 46 -2.01 -4.93 2.20
N LEU A 47 -1.98 -5.35 3.47
CA LEU A 47 -3.14 -5.93 4.15
C LEU A 47 -4.25 -4.88 4.35
N LEU A 48 -3.88 -3.65 4.69
CA LEU A 48 -4.83 -2.55 4.85
C LEU A 48 -5.54 -2.22 3.53
N ASN A 49 -4.78 -2.14 2.43
CA ASN A 49 -5.32 -1.93 1.08
C ASN A 49 -6.30 -3.05 0.69
N SER A 50 -6.00 -4.28 1.10
CA SER A 50 -6.85 -5.45 0.84
C SER A 50 -8.17 -5.44 1.62
N CYS A 51 -8.30 -4.60 2.66
CA CYS A 51 -9.56 -4.45 3.39
C CYS A 51 -10.59 -3.58 2.65
N SER A 52 -10.17 -2.82 1.62
CA SER A 52 -11.06 -1.93 0.85
C SER A 52 -11.68 -2.67 -0.33
N TYR A 53 -12.96 -3.01 -0.20
CA TYR A 53 -13.72 -3.64 -1.28
C TYR A 53 -13.73 -2.78 -2.56
N LYS A 54 -13.86 -1.46 -2.43
CA LYS A 54 -13.85 -0.53 -3.57
C LYS A 54 -12.52 -0.61 -4.34
N LEU A 55 -11.39 -0.63 -3.63
CA LEU A 55 -10.07 -0.71 -4.24
C LEU A 55 -9.85 -2.07 -4.92
N GLN A 56 -10.25 -3.16 -4.27
CA GLN A 56 -10.11 -4.49 -4.85
C GLN A 56 -11.03 -4.68 -6.08
N LEU A 57 -12.23 -4.13 -6.05
CA LEU A 57 -13.14 -4.14 -7.19
C LEU A 57 -12.57 -3.33 -8.37
N ALA A 58 -12.00 -2.16 -8.10
CA ALA A 58 -11.33 -1.37 -9.13
C ALA A 58 -10.16 -2.14 -9.79
N ASN A 59 -9.37 -2.86 -9.00
CA ASN A 59 -8.29 -3.71 -9.52
C ASN A 59 -8.83 -4.88 -10.36
N LEU A 60 -9.93 -5.51 -9.94
CA LEU A 60 -10.58 -6.59 -10.69
C LEU A 60 -11.07 -6.09 -12.06
N ILE A 61 -11.75 -4.95 -12.08
CA ILE A 61 -12.22 -4.32 -13.32
C ILE A 61 -11.03 -3.95 -14.22
N GLN A 62 -9.95 -3.42 -13.66
CA GLN A 62 -8.76 -3.08 -14.43
C GLN A 62 -8.10 -4.30 -15.07
N ASN A 63 -8.06 -5.44 -14.38
CA ASN A 63 -7.52 -6.69 -14.92
C ASN A 63 -8.36 -7.20 -16.10
N HIS A 64 -9.69 -7.16 -15.99
CA HIS A 64 -10.61 -7.54 -17.08
C HIS A 64 -10.42 -6.64 -18.32
N LEU A 65 -10.30 -5.32 -18.12
CA LEU A 65 -10.02 -4.37 -19.21
C LEU A 65 -8.67 -4.59 -19.91
N GLN A 66 -7.68 -5.17 -19.23
CA GLN A 66 -6.37 -5.51 -19.80
C GLN A 66 -6.41 -6.80 -20.62
N GLN A 67 -7.27 -7.76 -20.26
CA GLN A 67 -7.42 -9.03 -20.99
C GLN A 67 -8.11 -8.85 -22.34
N GLU A 68 -9.03 -7.89 -22.46
CA GLU A 68 -9.71 -7.61 -23.75
C GLU A 68 -8.83 -6.83 -24.76
N GLN A 69 -7.74 -6.19 -24.33
CA GLN A 69 -6.88 -5.37 -25.21
C GLN A 69 -5.62 -6.10 -25.71
N SER A 70 -5.79 -7.31 -26.27
CA SER A 70 -4.72 -7.96 -27.07
C SER A 70 -4.56 -7.40 -28.49
N LYS A 71 -5.14 -6.23 -28.81
CA LYS A 71 -4.85 -5.45 -30.02
C LYS A 71 -4.41 -4.03 -29.64
N PRO A 72 -3.20 -3.58 -30.04
CA PRO A 72 -2.75 -2.23 -29.76
C PRO A 72 -3.52 -1.23 -30.64
N THR A 73 -4.42 -0.46 -30.04
CA THR A 73 -5.01 0.71 -30.68
C THR A 73 -4.19 1.93 -30.28
N SER A 74 -3.24 2.32 -31.14
CA SER A 74 -2.55 3.61 -31.03
C SER A 74 -3.54 4.72 -31.35
N ILE A 75 -3.95 5.49 -30.33
CA ILE A 75 -4.73 6.72 -30.53
C ILE A 75 -3.75 7.88 -30.50
N VAL A 76 -3.57 8.55 -31.64
CA VAL A 76 -2.76 9.76 -31.78
C VAL A 76 -3.69 10.96 -31.61
N LEU A 77 -3.49 11.77 -30.56
CA LEU A 77 -4.13 13.07 -30.44
C LEU A 77 -3.27 14.12 -31.15
N THR A 78 -3.69 14.58 -32.34
CA THR A 78 -3.15 15.79 -32.96
C THR A 78 -4.03 16.97 -32.53
N GLN A 79 -3.51 17.85 -31.68
CA GLN A 79 -4.13 19.16 -31.46
C GLN A 79 -3.82 20.05 -32.66
N THR A 80 -4.79 20.22 -33.56
CA THR A 80 -4.72 21.27 -34.59
C THR A 80 -5.17 22.58 -33.96
N SER A 81 -4.21 23.36 -33.48
CA SER A 81 -4.43 24.78 -33.18
C SER A 81 -4.12 25.58 -34.45
N GLU A 82 -5.15 26.11 -35.10
CA GLU A 82 -4.99 27.12 -36.14
C GLU A 82 -4.59 28.45 -35.47
N ALA A 83 -3.31 28.82 -35.55
CA ALA A 83 -2.81 30.19 -35.83
C ALA A 83 -1.31 30.32 -35.50
N ASN A 84 -0.55 30.78 -36.51
CA ASN A 84 0.75 31.48 -36.51
C ASN A 84 1.63 31.45 -35.23
N ASP A 85 2.76 30.74 -35.30
CA ASP A 85 4.12 31.33 -35.38
C ASP A 85 5.18 30.26 -35.04
N GLN A 86 6.35 30.35 -35.67
CA GLN A 86 7.47 29.41 -35.57
C GLN A 86 7.84 29.04 -34.11
N ASN A 87 7.51 27.80 -33.74
CA ASN A 87 8.30 26.81 -32.98
C ASN A 87 7.33 25.86 -32.26
N ASN A 88 6.66 24.99 -33.02
CA ASN A 88 5.74 24.01 -32.47
C ASN A 88 6.50 22.72 -32.12
N ILE A 89 6.69 22.45 -30.83
CA ILE A 89 7.18 21.15 -30.37
C ILE A 89 5.96 20.22 -30.38
N ASP A 90 5.84 19.40 -31.42
CA ASP A 90 4.83 18.36 -31.54
C ASP A 90 4.99 17.33 -30.40
N THR A 91 4.36 17.59 -29.26
CA THR A 91 4.28 16.63 -28.15
C THR A 91 3.18 15.62 -28.45
N SER A 92 3.47 14.65 -29.33
CA SER A 92 2.55 13.52 -29.55
C SER A 92 2.52 12.64 -28.30
N LEU A 93 1.40 12.67 -27.58
CA LEU A 93 1.16 11.75 -26.46
C LEU A 93 0.69 10.41 -27.07
N THR A 94 1.58 9.42 -27.05
CA THR A 94 1.25 8.05 -27.46
C THR A 94 0.88 7.25 -26.23
N PHE A 95 -0.32 6.65 -26.25
CA PHE A 95 -0.77 5.74 -25.20
C PHE A 95 -0.80 4.32 -25.77
N SER A 96 -0.25 3.37 -25.01
CA SER A 96 -0.20 1.96 -25.41
C SER A 96 -1.55 1.27 -25.32
N SER A 97 -2.52 1.86 -24.59
CA SER A 97 -3.84 1.30 -24.35
C SER A 97 -4.86 2.40 -24.01
N ALA A 98 -6.14 2.19 -24.36
CA ALA A 98 -7.24 3.07 -23.94
C ALA A 98 -7.38 3.13 -22.41
N THR A 99 -6.89 2.10 -21.70
CA THR A 99 -6.85 2.04 -20.23
C THR A 99 -5.79 3.00 -19.67
N ASP A 100 -4.65 3.12 -20.33
CA ASP A 100 -3.59 4.07 -19.94
C ASP A 100 -4.04 5.51 -20.17
N MET A 101 -4.77 5.76 -21.25
CA MET A 101 -5.43 7.04 -21.51
C MET A 101 -6.45 7.38 -20.41
N TYR A 102 -7.31 6.42 -20.03
CA TYR A 102 -8.29 6.62 -18.96
C TYR A 102 -7.62 6.87 -17.60
N ARG A 103 -6.54 6.14 -17.26
CA ARG A 103 -5.76 6.40 -16.04
C ARG A 103 -5.12 7.78 -16.06
N TRP A 104 -4.60 8.25 -17.20
CA TRP A 104 -4.02 9.58 -17.34
C TRP A 104 -5.07 10.70 -17.20
N LEU A 105 -6.25 10.51 -17.80
CA LEU A 105 -7.39 11.45 -17.70
C LEU A 105 -7.92 11.54 -16.27
N ILE A 106 -8.11 10.42 -15.59
CA ILE A 106 -8.61 10.40 -14.19
C ILE A 106 -7.61 11.10 -13.26
N ARG A 107 -6.30 10.92 -13.48
CA ARG A 107 -5.24 11.58 -12.69
C ARG A 107 -5.23 13.11 -12.85
N SER A 108 -5.80 13.64 -13.93
CA SER A 108 -5.87 15.08 -14.20
C SER A 108 -7.01 15.79 -13.48
N ASN A 109 -8.07 15.06 -13.06
CA ASN A 109 -9.25 15.64 -12.41
C ASN A 109 -9.18 15.69 -10.87
N ASP A 110 -8.17 15.09 -10.24
CA ASP A 110 -7.97 15.17 -8.78
C ASP A 110 -7.50 16.55 -8.28
N LYS A 111 -7.36 17.56 -9.17
CA LYS A 111 -7.10 18.94 -8.74
C LYS A 111 -8.36 19.73 -8.33
N ALA A 112 -9.57 19.19 -8.50
CA ALA A 112 -10.81 19.93 -8.21
C ALA A 112 -11.49 19.56 -6.89
N GLU A 113 -11.23 18.38 -6.29
CA GLU A 113 -11.86 17.97 -5.03
C GLU A 113 -10.89 17.35 -4.03
N GLU A 114 -9.91 18.14 -3.56
CA GLU A 114 -9.36 17.95 -2.21
C GLU A 114 -8.86 19.28 -1.64
N LYS A 115 -9.81 20.16 -1.30
CA LYS A 115 -9.56 21.25 -0.34
C LYS A 115 -9.65 20.72 1.09
N VAL A 116 -8.94 19.63 1.39
CA VAL A 116 -8.76 19.10 2.74
C VAL A 116 -7.26 18.87 2.96
N VAL A 117 -6.66 19.85 3.64
CA VAL A 117 -5.34 19.80 4.30
C VAL A 117 -4.11 19.83 3.38
N ASN A 118 -3.98 20.92 2.61
CA ASN A 118 -2.66 21.56 2.49
C ASN A 118 -2.30 22.27 3.82
N ARG A 119 -2.03 21.50 4.88
CA ARG A 119 -1.20 21.96 6.03
C ARG A 119 0.27 21.61 5.76
N THR A 120 0.75 22.01 4.61
CA THR A 120 2.17 22.25 4.37
C THR A 120 2.12 23.51 3.52
N GLN A 121 2.53 24.70 3.99
CA GLN A 121 3.85 24.98 4.48
C GLN A 121 3.81 26.18 5.44
N LYS A 122 4.13 25.96 6.72
CA LYS A 122 4.61 27.02 7.62
C LYS A 122 5.97 26.57 8.13
N HIS A 123 7.00 27.03 7.42
CA HIS A 123 8.44 26.96 7.68
C HIS A 123 9.08 25.58 7.99
N PRO A 124 10.20 25.23 7.34
CA PRO A 124 10.98 24.06 7.69
C PRO A 124 11.66 24.32 9.04
N ILE A 125 10.98 23.96 10.13
CA ILE A 125 11.65 23.70 11.40
C ILE A 125 12.65 22.59 11.08
N HIS A 126 13.93 22.87 11.26
CA HIS A 126 15.02 21.94 10.98
C HIS A 126 14.80 20.66 11.78
N PHE A 127 14.18 19.67 11.15
CA PHE A 127 13.93 18.38 11.76
C PHE A 127 15.28 17.67 11.80
N ASN A 128 15.90 17.63 12.97
CA ASN A 128 17.22 17.02 13.12
C ASN A 128 17.10 15.51 12.85
N PRO A 129 17.78 14.96 11.82
CA PRO A 129 17.71 13.55 11.51
C PRO A 129 18.16 12.67 12.68
N LEU A 130 19.11 13.15 13.50
CA LEU A 130 19.58 12.45 14.70
C LEU A 130 18.48 12.35 15.76
N TYR A 131 17.69 13.41 15.93
CA TYR A 131 16.57 13.41 16.88
C TYR A 131 15.49 12.41 16.47
N SER A 132 15.22 12.32 15.17
CA SER A 132 14.27 11.37 14.58
C SER A 132 14.70 9.93 14.83
N GLN A 133 15.98 9.64 14.57
CA GLN A 133 16.57 8.35 14.82
C GLN A 133 16.51 7.99 16.31
N GLN A 134 16.92 8.92 17.18
CA GLN A 134 16.89 8.71 18.62
C GLN A 134 15.46 8.45 19.12
N GLN A 135 14.47 9.16 18.57
CA GLN A 135 13.08 8.97 18.96
C GLN A 135 12.55 7.60 18.50
N GLN A 136 12.94 7.14 17.30
CA GLN A 136 12.62 5.79 16.84
C GLN A 136 13.26 4.73 17.73
N ASP A 137 14.53 4.88 18.09
CA ASP A 137 15.25 3.98 19.00
C ASP A 137 14.59 3.93 20.38
N LYS A 138 14.22 5.10 20.94
CA LYS A 138 13.48 5.19 22.20
C LYS A 138 12.13 4.49 22.13
N ARG A 139 11.36 4.68 21.05
CA ARG A 139 10.08 3.99 20.84
C ARG A 139 10.29 2.48 20.75
N ALA A 140 11.32 2.02 20.03
CA ALA A 140 11.64 0.61 19.93
C ALA A 140 12.02 0.00 21.28
N LEU A 141 12.89 0.67 22.05
CA LEU A 141 13.28 0.24 23.40
C LEU A 141 12.09 0.18 24.36
N ASN A 142 11.21 1.19 24.33
CA ASN A 142 10.00 1.18 25.16
C ASN A 142 9.09 -0.01 24.81
N ARG A 143 8.92 -0.32 23.52
CA ARG A 143 8.13 -1.48 23.09
C ARG A 143 8.75 -2.80 23.56
N ILE A 144 10.08 -2.93 23.46
CA ILE A 144 10.80 -4.11 23.95
C ILE A 144 10.64 -4.24 25.47
N SER A 145 10.81 -3.15 26.22
CA SER A 145 10.63 -3.10 27.67
C SER A 145 9.24 -3.56 28.09
N ASN A 146 8.20 -3.01 27.46
CA ASN A 146 6.82 -3.41 27.71
C ASN A 146 6.62 -4.91 27.44
N ARG A 147 7.16 -5.42 26.33
CA ARG A 147 7.05 -6.84 25.99
C ARG A 147 7.78 -7.75 26.97
N VAL A 148 8.95 -7.34 27.46
CA VAL A 148 9.69 -8.07 28.51
C VAL A 148 8.84 -8.13 29.79
N GLN A 149 8.23 -7.01 30.19
CA GLN A 149 7.34 -6.99 31.36
C GLN A 149 6.14 -7.92 31.17
N GLU A 150 5.47 -7.90 30.02
CA GLU A 150 4.37 -8.83 29.72
C GLU A 150 4.80 -10.30 29.86
N LEU A 151 5.98 -10.65 29.34
CA LEU A 151 6.51 -12.01 29.37
C LEU A 151 6.94 -12.46 30.77
N GLU A 152 7.47 -11.54 31.60
CA GLU A 152 7.89 -11.83 32.98
C GLU A 152 6.71 -12.07 33.93
N HIS A 153 5.58 -11.39 33.72
CA HIS A 153 4.39 -11.49 34.56
C HIS A 153 3.38 -12.55 34.09
N MET A 154 3.79 -13.43 33.17
CA MET A 154 2.91 -14.47 32.65
C MET A 154 2.63 -15.58 33.70
N PRO A 155 1.39 -16.10 33.75
CA PRO A 155 1.00 -17.06 34.78
C PRO A 155 1.71 -18.41 34.63
N ALA A 156 2.13 -19.00 35.75
CA ALA A 156 2.87 -20.26 35.75
C ALA A 156 2.05 -21.48 35.25
N ASN A 157 0.71 -21.41 35.31
CA ASN A 157 -0.21 -22.52 35.02
C ASN A 157 -0.53 -22.72 33.52
N MET A 158 0.20 -22.09 32.61
CA MET A 158 -0.03 -22.22 31.16
C MET A 158 0.50 -23.54 30.56
N ASN A 159 0.02 -23.87 29.36
CA ASN A 159 0.51 -25.03 28.58
C ASN A 159 2.05 -24.99 28.46
N ALA A 160 2.69 -26.14 28.66
CA ALA A 160 4.15 -26.28 28.63
C ALA A 160 4.77 -25.79 27.31
N GLU A 161 4.13 -26.05 26.17
CA GLU A 161 4.63 -25.59 24.88
C GLU A 161 4.61 -24.05 24.76
N LEU A 162 3.52 -23.41 25.20
CA LEU A 162 3.39 -21.95 25.23
C LEU A 162 4.41 -21.31 26.17
N ARG A 163 4.63 -21.94 27.34
CA ARG A 163 5.64 -21.50 28.30
C ARG A 163 7.04 -21.52 27.67
N THR A 164 7.38 -22.60 26.98
CA THR A 164 8.69 -22.74 26.32
C THR A 164 8.88 -21.66 25.25
N ARG A 165 7.87 -21.42 24.40
CA ARG A 165 7.91 -20.35 23.38
C ARG A 165 8.08 -18.96 24.01
N ALA A 166 7.37 -18.69 25.09
CA ALA A 166 7.48 -17.43 25.83
C ALA A 166 8.85 -17.24 26.48
N LEU A 167 9.42 -18.28 27.08
CA LEU A 167 10.75 -18.25 27.66
C LEU A 167 11.84 -18.04 26.60
N ILE A 168 11.69 -18.65 25.42
CA ILE A 168 12.58 -18.41 24.28
C ILE A 168 12.52 -16.94 23.87
N GLU A 169 11.32 -16.37 23.72
CA GLU A 169 11.12 -14.96 23.40
C GLU A 169 11.78 -14.06 24.45
N LEU A 170 11.50 -14.28 25.74
CA LEU A 170 12.06 -13.49 26.84
C LEU A 170 13.60 -13.53 26.85
N LYS A 171 14.20 -14.71 26.72
CA LYS A 171 15.66 -14.86 26.66
C LYS A 171 16.23 -14.19 25.43
N SER A 172 15.58 -14.30 24.28
CA SER A 172 16.03 -13.65 23.04
C SER A 172 16.05 -12.11 23.17
N LEU A 173 15.05 -11.52 23.83
CA LEU A 173 14.97 -10.08 24.08
C LEU A 173 16.04 -9.62 25.08
N LYS A 174 16.28 -10.37 26.16
CA LYS A 174 17.34 -10.05 27.14
C LYS A 174 18.75 -10.11 26.55
N LEU A 175 18.99 -11.01 25.59
CA LEU A 175 20.29 -11.16 24.92
C LEU A 175 20.46 -10.24 23.70
N LEU A 176 19.44 -9.46 23.32
CA LEU A 176 19.46 -8.64 22.11
C LEU A 176 20.63 -7.65 22.08
N GLN A 177 20.91 -6.98 23.20
CA GLN A 177 21.98 -5.98 23.27
C GLN A 177 23.36 -6.63 23.16
N PHE A 178 23.58 -7.75 23.85
CA PHE A 178 24.80 -8.54 23.72
C PHE A 178 25.01 -9.00 22.27
N GLN A 179 23.94 -9.47 21.62
CA GLN A 179 24.00 -9.89 20.22
C GLN A 179 24.35 -8.73 19.27
N LYS A 180 23.82 -7.52 19.50
CA LYS A 180 24.17 -6.32 18.72
C LYS A 180 25.63 -5.92 18.92
N GLN A 181 26.11 -5.95 20.15
CA GLN A 181 27.50 -5.65 20.49
C GLN A 181 28.44 -6.64 19.79
N LEU A 182 28.20 -7.94 19.93
CA LEU A 182 29.02 -8.99 19.30
C LEU A 182 29.08 -8.82 17.78
N ARG A 183 27.95 -8.51 17.12
CA ARG A 183 27.92 -8.24 15.67
C ARG A 183 28.76 -7.01 15.30
N SER A 184 28.72 -5.95 16.11
CA SER A 184 29.53 -4.74 15.90
C SER A 184 31.01 -5.05 16.03
N GLU A 185 31.41 -5.81 17.06
CA GLU A 185 32.80 -6.23 17.27
C GLU A 185 33.32 -7.03 16.07
N VAL A 186 32.57 -8.05 15.63
CA VAL A 186 32.94 -8.86 14.45
C VAL A 186 33.05 -7.99 13.19
N LEU A 187 32.07 -7.14 12.91
CA LEU A 187 32.11 -6.26 11.74
C LEU A 187 33.29 -5.29 11.77
N ASN A 188 33.72 -4.84 12.95
CA ASN A 188 34.89 -3.98 13.10
C ASN A 188 36.20 -4.75 12.90
N THR A 189 36.27 -6.04 13.25
CA THR A 189 37.44 -6.89 12.98
C THR A 189 37.57 -7.33 11.52
N MET A 190 36.49 -7.25 10.74
CA MET A 190 36.45 -7.65 9.33
C MET A 190 36.64 -6.47 8.35
N LYS A 191 36.74 -5.24 8.86
CA LYS A 191 37.11 -4.05 8.08
C LYS A 191 38.62 -3.89 8.04
#